data_AF-A0A3D4BQN8-F1
#
_entry.id   AF-A0A3D4BQN8-F1
#
_cell.length_a   1.000
_cell.length_b   1.000
_cell.length_c   1.000
_cell.angle_alpha   90.00
_cell.angle_beta   90.00
_cell.angle_gamma   90.00
#
_symmetry.space_group_name_H-M   'P 1'
#
loop_
_entity.id
_entity.type
_entity.pdbx_description
1 polymer ?
#
loop_
_entity_poly.entity_id
_entity_poly.type
_entity_poly.pdbx_seq_one_letter_code
_entity_poly.pdbx_strand_id
1 'polypeptide(L)' 'LHGLSAHADQDELLDWLSEIESAPQKIFITHGEPHPADALRVKIKDTYGWEAKVPQLYEIEELNQKNRII' A
#
# COMPACT_ATOMS: atom_id res chain seq x y z
N LEU A 1 23.93 -0.79 10.96
CA LEU A 1 23.62 0.43 10.17
C LEU A 1 23.22 -0.05 8.79
N HIS A 2 21.93 -0.30 8.57
CA HIS A 2 21.41 -0.49 7.22
C HIS A 2 21.58 0.84 6.46
N GLY A 3 21.93 0.76 5.18
CA GLY A 3 22.50 1.86 4.39
C GLY A 3 21.66 3.14 4.40
N LEU A 4 22.33 4.28 4.15
CA LEU A 4 21.75 5.60 4.00
C LEU A 4 20.83 5.65 2.77
N SER A 5 19.65 5.06 2.87
CA SER A 5 18.55 5.21 1.93
C SER A 5 17.62 6.30 2.45
N ALA A 6 17.16 7.18 1.57
CA ALA A 6 16.10 8.14 1.91
C ALA A 6 14.70 7.51 1.85
N HIS A 7 14.60 6.22 1.48
CA HIS A 7 13.35 5.48 1.43
C HIS A 7 13.09 4.76 2.74
N ALA A 8 11.83 4.85 3.19
CA ALA A 8 11.32 4.10 4.32
C ALA A 8 11.46 2.58 4.07
N ASP A 9 11.82 1.84 5.10
CA ASP A 9 11.76 0.38 5.08
C ASP A 9 10.32 -0.15 5.23
N GLN A 10 10.15 -1.47 5.24
CA GLN A 10 8.82 -2.09 5.32
C GLN A 10 8.10 -1.75 6.64
N ASP A 11 8.83 -1.71 7.76
CA ASP A 11 8.24 -1.48 9.08
C ASP A 11 7.86 0.00 9.21
N GLU A 12 8.70 0.91 8.71
CA GLU A 12 8.40 2.35 8.65
C GLU A 12 7.18 2.65 7.76
N LEU A 13 7.02 1.95 6.63
CA LEU A 13 5.82 2.08 5.79
C LEU A 13 4.56 1.53 6.48
N LEU A 14 4.66 0.42 7.20
CA LEU A 14 3.54 -0.12 7.97
C LEU A 14 3.16 0.80 9.11
N ASP A 15 4.12 1.36 9.83
CA ASP A 15 3.90 2.33 10.89
C ASP A 15 3.19 3.58 10.36
N TRP A 16 3.66 4.12 9.23
CA TRP A 16 3.00 5.25 8.55
C TRP A 16 1.55 4.94 8.15
N LEU A 17 1.27 3.73 7.66
CA LEU A 17 -0.09 3.30 7.33
C LEU A 17 -0.99 3.19 8.57
N SER A 18 -0.42 2.94 9.76
CA SER A 18 -1.18 2.78 11.00
C SER A 18 -1.89 4.06 11.45
N GLU A 19 -1.40 5.23 11.02
CA GLU A 19 -1.99 6.53 11.34
C GLU A 19 -3.27 6.84 10.53
N ILE A 20 -3.60 6.01 9.53
CA ILE A 20 -4.82 6.18 8.73
C ILE A 20 -6.04 5.70 9.54
N GLU A 21 -6.85 6.66 10.01
CA GLU A 21 -8.02 6.39 10.87
C GLU A 21 -9.11 5.54 10.22
N SER A 22 -9.28 5.65 8.89
CA SER A 22 -10.33 4.98 8.14
C SER A 22 -9.75 4.10 7.05
N ALA A 23 -10.15 2.83 7.04
CA ALA A 23 -9.67 1.86 6.05
C ALA A 23 -9.81 2.42 4.61
N PRO A 24 -8.71 2.51 3.85
CA PRO A 24 -8.76 2.99 2.48
C PRO A 24 -9.58 2.04 1.62
N GLN A 25 -10.29 2.61 0.64
CA GLN A 25 -11.08 1.81 -0.31
C GLN A 25 -10.21 0.92 -1.20
N LYS A 26 -8.99 1.41 -1.53
CA LYS A 26 -8.02 0.71 -2.36
C LYS A 26 -6.63 1.28 -2.12
N ILE A 27 -5.61 0.42 -2.02
CA ILE A 27 -4.20 0.81 -1.95
C ILE A 27 -3.50 0.36 -3.22
N PHE A 28 -2.65 1.23 -3.79
CA PHE A 28 -1.79 0.90 -4.90
C PHE A 28 -0.33 1.03 -4.47
N ILE A 29 0.42 -0.06 -4.58
CA ILE A 29 1.86 -0.08 -4.32
C ILE A 29 2.56 0.10 -5.65
N THR A 30 3.23 1.24 -5.80
CA THR A 30 4.01 1.58 -6.99
C THR A 30 5.47 1.80 -6.59
N HIS A 31 6.34 1.95 -7.58
CA HIS A 31 7.76 2.25 -7.38
C HIS A 31 8.47 1.28 -6.42
N GLY A 32 8.64 0.04 -6.87
CA GLY A 32 9.42 -0.96 -6.17
C GLY A 32 9.67 -2.16 -7.07
N GLU A 33 10.68 -2.96 -6.73
CA GLU A 33 10.92 -4.22 -7.41
C GLU A 33 9.72 -5.16 -7.21
N PRO A 34 9.41 -6.05 -8.19
CA PRO A 34 8.19 -6.87 -8.14
C PRO A 34 8.02 -7.69 -6.86
N HIS A 35 9.10 -8.26 -6.34
CA HIS A 35 9.05 -9.12 -5.16
C HIS A 35 8.84 -8.34 -3.84
N PRO A 36 9.62 -7.29 -3.53
CA PRO A 36 9.32 -6.41 -2.39
C PRO A 36 7.93 -5.76 -2.43
N ALA A 37 7.46 -5.35 -3.61
CA ALA A 37 6.13 -4.76 -3.77
C ALA A 37 5.02 -5.75 -3.43
N ASP A 38 5.12 -7.01 -3.91
CA ASP A 38 4.15 -8.06 -3.56
C ASP A 38 4.27 -8.47 -2.08
N ALA A 39 5.47 -8.50 -1.51
CA ALA A 39 5.66 -8.76 -0.09
C ALA A 39 4.97 -7.69 0.79
N LEU A 40 5.11 -6.41 0.45
CA LEU A 40 4.40 -5.32 1.13
C LEU A 40 2.88 -5.44 0.94
N ARG A 41 2.40 -5.83 -0.25
CA ARG A 41 0.98 -6.07 -0.54
C ARG A 41 0.39 -7.10 0.41
N VAL A 42 1.08 -8.23 0.58
CA VAL A 42 0.67 -9.30 1.51
C VAL A 42 0.70 -8.79 2.95
N LYS A 43 1.75 -8.07 3.35
CA LYS A 43 1.84 -7.52 4.71
C LYS A 43 0.75 -6.53 5.06
N ILE A 44 0.37 -5.64 4.15
CA ILE A 44 -0.76 -4.72 4.37
C ILE A 44 -2.06 -5.51 4.60
N LYS A 45 -2.26 -6.59 3.84
CA LYS A 45 -3.43 -7.46 4.00
C LYS A 45 -3.43 -8.20 5.33
N ASP A 46 -2.29 -8.78 5.73
CA ASP A 46 -2.16 -9.54 6.97
C ASP A 46 -2.28 -8.65 8.22
N THR A 47 -1.70 -7.45 8.18
CA THR A 47 -1.67 -6.52 9.32
C THR A 47 -2.99 -5.76 9.50
N TYR A 48 -3.56 -5.22 8.41
CA TYR A 48 -4.71 -4.31 8.47
C TYR A 48 -5.99 -4.88 7.87
N GLY A 49 -5.93 -6.01 7.17
CA GLY A 49 -7.04 -6.55 6.40
C GLY A 49 -7.35 -5.77 5.12
N TRP A 50 -6.58 -4.71 4.82
CA TRP A 50 -6.80 -3.80 3.70
C TRP A 50 -6.41 -4.43 2.37
N GLU A 51 -7.16 -4.07 1.32
CA GLU A 51 -6.88 -4.52 -0.04
C GLU A 51 -5.83 -3.61 -0.70
N ALA A 52 -4.68 -4.20 -1.03
CA ALA A 52 -3.61 -3.55 -1.76
C ALA A 52 -3.35 -4.24 -3.10
N LYS A 53 -2.93 -3.47 -4.10
CA LYS A 53 -2.62 -3.94 -5.45
C LYS A 53 -1.28 -3.40 -5.93
N VAL A 54 -0.50 -4.24 -6.59
CA VAL A 54 0.67 -3.83 -7.39
C VAL A 54 0.21 -3.77 -8.85
N PRO A 55 -0.06 -2.58 -9.41
CA PRO A 55 -0.57 -2.47 -10.77
C PRO A 55 0.50 -2.81 -11.81
N GLN A 56 0.07 -3.32 -12.95
CA GLN A 56 0.96 -3.51 -14.10
C GLN A 56 1.16 -2.21 -14.88
N LEU A 57 2.28 -2.12 -15.62
CA LEU A 57 2.50 -0.99 -16.51
C LEU A 57 1.35 -0.88 -17.52
N TYR A 58 0.78 0.31 -17.66
CA TYR A 58 -0.40 0.63 -18.49
C TYR A 58 -1.73 0.03 -18.02
N GLU A 59 -1.79 -0.55 -16.82
CA GLU A 59 -3.06 -0.92 -16.22
C GLU A 59 -3.89 0.33 -15.89
N ILE A 60 -5.17 0.30 -16.27
CA ILE A 60 -6.13 1.37 -15.99
C ILE A 60 -7.10 0.86 -14.94
N GLU A 61 -7.25 1.64 -13.87
CA GLU A 61 -8.11 1.32 -12.73
C GLU A 61 -9.16 2.41 -12.55
N GLU A 62 -10.44 2.02 -12.57
CA GLU A 62 -11.55 2.92 -12.31
C GLU A 62 -11.83 2.98 -10.80
N LEU A 63 -11.82 4.20 -10.26
CA LEU A 63 -12.12 4.44 -8.84
C LEU A 63 -13.59 4.81 -8.68
N ASN A 64 -14.41 3.79 -8.42
CA ASN A 64 -15.83 4.00 -8.10
C ASN A 64 -15.95 4.56 -6.68
N GLN A 65 -16.33 5.84 -6.54
CA GLN A 65 -16.64 6.42 -5.24
C GLN A 65 -17.88 5.71 -4.69
N LYS A 66 -17.73 4.89 -3.64
CA LYS A 66 -18.89 4.48 -2.84
C LYS A 66 -19.42 5.73 -2.12
N ASN A 67 -20.71 6.03 -2.33
CA ASN A 67 -21.43 7.14 -1.70
C ASN A 67 -21.03 7.28 -0.22
N ARG A 68 -20.32 8.37 0.10
CA ARG A 68 -20.19 8.83 1.48
C ARG A 68 -21.59 9.21 1.95
N ILE A 69 -22.26 8.32 2.68
CA ILE A 69 -23.40 8.71 3.50
C ILE A 69 -22.78 9.48 4.67
N ILE A 70 -22.82 10.80 4.58
CA ILE A 70 -22.64 11.73 5.71
C ILE A 70 -23.89 11.72 6.57
#